data_AF-I3S4I4-F1
#
_entry.id   AF-I3S4I4-F1
#
_cell.length_a   1.000
_cell.length_b   1.000
_cell.length_c   1.000
_cell.angle_alpha   90.00
_cell.angle_beta   90.00
_cell.angle_gamma   90.00
#
_symmetry.space_group_name_H-M   'P 1'
#
loop_
_entity.id
_entity.type
_entity.pdbx_description
1 polymer ?
#
loop_
_entity_poly.entity_id
_entity_poly.type
_entity_poly.pdbx_seq_one_letter_code
_entity_poly.pdbx_strand_id
1 'polypeptide(L)'
;MASTIPQARQLVNHRHVFVNGHIVDIPSYRCKPQDIITAKDNKKSKTLIQNSLESAPREELPTHLTLQPFQYKGLVNQIIDSKWVGLKINELLVVEYYSRQT
;
A
#
# COMPACT_ATOMS: atom_id res chain seq x y z
N MET A 1 4.54 -4.92 -3.83
CA MET A 1 5.27 -3.91 -4.63
C MET A 1 6.51 -3.36 -3.90
N ALA A 2 6.61 -3.53 -2.59
CA ALA A 2 7.83 -3.35 -1.80
C ALA A 2 7.92 -4.50 -0.79
N SER A 3 9.12 -4.83 -0.33
CA SER A 3 9.34 -5.93 0.62
C SER A 3 9.17 -5.48 2.08
N THR A 4 9.25 -4.17 2.36
CA THR A 4 9.00 -3.60 3.69
C THR A 4 8.24 -2.27 3.62
N ILE A 5 7.56 -1.88 4.71
CA ILE A 5 6.85 -0.59 4.81
C ILE A 5 7.81 0.61 4.62
N PRO A 6 9.02 0.66 5.23
CA PRO A 6 9.97 1.74 4.97
C PRO A 6 10.41 1.84 3.51
N GLN A 7 10.60 0.70 2.83
CA GLN A 7 10.93 0.69 1.40
C GLN A 7 9.75 1.21 0.55
N ALA A 8 8.51 0.84 0.88
CA ALA A 8 7.33 1.39 0.22
C ALA A 8 7.27 2.92 0.35
N ARG A 9 7.56 3.45 1.55
CA ARG A 9 7.63 4.89 1.81
C ARG A 9 8.71 5.58 0.96
N GLN A 10 9.87 4.94 0.77
CA GLN A 10 10.92 5.44 -0.11
C GLN A 10 10.43 5.53 -1.56
N LEU A 11 9.73 4.52 -2.08
CA LEU A 11 9.20 4.54 -3.45
C LEU A 11 8.21 5.70 -3.65
N VAL A 12 7.34 5.96 -2.67
CA VAL A 12 6.39 7.08 -2.70
C VAL A 12 7.15 8.42 -2.70
N ASN A 13 8.00 8.68 -1.70
CA ASN A 13 8.77 9.93 -1.59
C ASN A 13 9.61 10.23 -2.85
N HIS A 14 10.16 9.20 -3.49
CA HIS A 14 10.98 9.34 -4.69
C HIS A 14 10.15 9.36 -5.99
N ARG A 15 8.84 9.57 -5.94
CA ARG A 15 7.94 9.73 -7.10
C ARG A 15 7.93 8.53 -8.04
N HIS A 16 8.02 7.31 -7.49
CA HIS A 16 7.88 6.08 -8.27
C HIS A 16 6.44 5.57 -8.35
N VAL A 17 5.51 6.16 -7.59
CA VAL A 17 4.12 5.73 -7.46
C VAL A 17 3.17 6.76 -8.06
N PHE A 18 2.18 6.26 -8.78
CA PHE A 18 1.10 7.04 -9.37
C PHE A 18 -0.24 6.55 -8.83
N VAL A 19 -1.15 7.46 -8.55
CA VAL A 19 -2.54 7.16 -8.21
C VAL A 19 -3.44 7.83 -9.25
N ASN A 20 -4.28 7.04 -9.92
CA ASN A 20 -5.17 7.50 -10.99
C ASN A 20 -4.43 8.30 -12.10
N GLY A 21 -3.19 7.92 -12.42
CA GLY A 21 -2.39 8.61 -13.44
C GLY A 21 -1.66 9.87 -12.98
N HIS A 22 -1.80 10.27 -11.71
CA HIS A 22 -1.08 11.40 -11.12
C HIS A 22 0.03 10.94 -10.18
N ILE A 23 1.15 11.68 -10.15
CA ILE A 23 2.25 11.41 -9.21
C ILE A 23 1.76 11.71 -7.79
N VAL A 24 2.00 10.76 -6.88
CA VAL A 24 1.77 10.96 -5.44
C VAL A 24 3.08 10.70 -4.72
N ASP A 25 3.62 11.74 -4.05
CA ASP A 25 4.85 11.68 -3.26
C ASP A 25 4.62 11.84 -1.75
N ILE A 26 3.37 11.68 -1.31
CA ILE A 26 2.95 11.78 0.10
C ILE A 26 2.62 10.37 0.62
N PRO A 27 3.45 9.77 1.50
CA PRO A 27 3.19 8.43 2.05
C PRO A 27 1.93 8.32 2.92
N SER A 28 1.47 9.45 3.47
CA SER A 28 0.23 9.55 4.23
C SER A 28 -1.00 9.80 3.35
N TYR A 29 -0.87 9.74 2.02
CA TYR A 29 -2.00 9.89 1.11
C TYR A 29 -3.06 8.82 1.37
N ARG A 30 -4.29 9.26 1.63
CA ARG A 30 -5.42 8.38 1.91
C ARG A 30 -6.07 7.93 0.61
N CYS A 31 -5.75 6.72 0.17
CA CYS A 31 -6.38 6.10 -0.99
C CYS A 31 -7.89 5.92 -0.76
N LYS A 32 -8.67 6.13 -1.81
CA LYS A 32 -10.11 5.94 -1.85
C LYS A 32 -10.46 4.61 -2.51
N PRO A 33 -11.67 4.06 -2.25
CA PRO A 33 -12.20 2.98 -3.06
C PRO A 33 -12.15 3.35 -4.54
N GLN A 34 -11.85 2.37 -5.38
CA GLN A 34 -11.65 2.45 -6.84
C GLN A 34 -10.38 3.17 -7.29
N ASP A 35 -9.52 3.62 -6.37
CA ASP A 35 -8.21 4.16 -6.76
C ASP A 35 -7.34 3.11 -7.43
N ILE A 36 -6.73 3.52 -8.54
CA ILE A 36 -5.79 2.72 -9.32
C ILE A 36 -4.37 3.18 -8.97
N ILE A 37 -3.58 2.29 -8.40
CA ILE A 37 -2.19 2.53 -8.02
C ILE A 37 -1.28 1.90 -9.07
N THR A 38 -0.36 2.67 -9.63
CA THR A 38 0.54 2.21 -10.71
C THR A 38 1.97 2.64 -10.46
N ALA A 39 2.91 1.88 -11.03
CA ALA A 39 4.31 2.26 -11.09
C ALA A 39 4.54 3.37 -12.13
N LYS A 40 5.47 4.28 -11.86
CA LYS A 40 5.97 5.21 -12.86
C LYS A 40 6.53 4.45 -14.07
N ASP A 41 6.18 4.91 -15.27
CA ASP A 41 6.67 4.34 -16.52
C ASP A 41 8.15 4.70 -16.80
N ASN A 42 9.03 4.12 -16.01
CA ASN A 42 10.48 4.22 -16.15
C ASN A 42 11.08 2.87 -15.76
N LYS A 43 12.08 2.42 -16.52
CA LYS A 43 12.83 1.19 -16.29
C LYS A 43 13.27 1.04 -14.83
N LYS A 44 13.83 2.10 -14.22
CA LYS A 44 14.29 2.05 -12.81
C LYS A 44 13.16 1.70 -11.84
N SER A 45 12.01 2.35 -11.96
CA SER A 45 10.85 2.12 -11.09
C SER A 45 10.31 0.70 -11.28
N LYS A 46 10.17 0.25 -12.53
CA LYS A 46 9.66 -1.09 -12.86
C LYS A 46 10.60 -2.18 -12.31
N THR A 47 11.91 -2.02 -12.47
CA THR A 47 12.91 -2.96 -11.92
C THR A 47 12.84 -3.05 -10.41
N LEU A 48 12.73 -1.91 -9.69
CA LEU A 48 12.60 -1.91 -8.23
C LEU A 48 11.36 -2.69 -7.75
N ILE A 49 10.22 -2.47 -8.40
CA ILE A 49 8.95 -3.13 -8.05
C ILE A 49 8.98 -4.60 -8.45
N GLN A 50 9.54 -4.93 -9.62
CA GLN A 50 9.70 -6.30 -10.09
C GLN A 50 10.56 -7.12 -9.12
N ASN A 51 11.73 -6.61 -8.76
CA ASN A 51 12.62 -7.27 -7.81
C ASN A 51 11.90 -7.53 -6.48
N SER A 52 11.09 -6.57 -6.01
CA SER A 52 10.28 -6.77 -4.81
C SER A 52 9.23 -7.88 -4.97
N LEU A 53 8.50 -7.90 -6.09
CA LEU A 53 7.49 -8.92 -6.38
C LEU A 53 8.07 -10.33 -6.54
N GLU A 54 9.32 -10.44 -6.98
CA GLU A 54 10.05 -11.71 -7.10
C GLU A 54 10.64 -12.16 -5.76
N SER A 55 11.13 -11.22 -4.94
CA SER A 55 11.80 -11.51 -3.66
C SER A 55 10.83 -11.85 -2.51
N ALA A 56 9.61 -11.33 -2.55
CA ALA A 56 8.65 -11.51 -1.46
C ALA A 56 7.81 -12.78 -1.69
N PRO A 57 7.68 -13.68 -0.68
CA PRO A 57 6.65 -14.70 -0.73
C PRO A 57 5.29 -14.01 -0.88
N ARG A 58 4.45 -14.51 -1.79
CA ARG A 58 3.11 -13.97 -1.97
C ARG A 58 2.29 -14.29 -0.72
N GLU A 59 2.29 -13.37 0.25
CA GLU A 59 1.22 -13.33 1.23
C GLU A 59 -0.11 -13.25 0.49
N GLU A 60 -1.12 -13.95 1.02
CA GLU A 60 -2.46 -13.89 0.46
C GLU A 60 -2.92 -12.44 0.42
N LEU A 61 -3.19 -11.95 -0.79
CA LEU A 61 -3.66 -10.60 -0.98
C LEU A 61 -5.05 -10.48 -0.33
N PRO A 62 -5.28 -9.45 0.50
CA PRO A 62 -6.57 -9.28 1.13
C PRO A 62 -7.62 -8.93 0.07
N THR A 63 -8.86 -9.36 0.30
CA THR A 63 -9.98 -9.25 -0.66
C THR A 63 -10.29 -7.82 -1.11
N HIS A 64 -10.00 -6.81 -0.29
CA HIS A 64 -10.20 -5.40 -0.63
C HIS A 64 -9.16 -4.84 -1.60
N LEU A 65 -8.12 -5.60 -1.95
CA LEU A 65 -7.09 -5.19 -2.89
C LEU A 65 -7.00 -6.18 -4.06
N THR A 66 -6.77 -5.66 -5.25
CA THR A 66 -6.46 -6.47 -6.41
C THR A 66 -5.12 -6.04 -6.98
N LEU A 67 -4.26 -7.02 -7.30
CA LEU A 67 -2.96 -6.79 -7.89
C LEU A 67 -2.91 -7.46 -9.27
N GLN A 68 -2.48 -6.70 -10.27
CA GLN A 68 -2.17 -7.17 -11.62
C GLN A 68 -0.64 -7.14 -11.81
N PRO A 69 0.07 -8.28 -11.62
CA PRO A 69 1.53 -8.29 -11.56
C PRO A 69 2.19 -7.84 -12.86
N PHE A 70 1.64 -8.26 -14.01
CA PHE A 70 2.18 -7.92 -15.33
C PHE A 70 2.10 -6.43 -15.67
N GLN A 71 1.11 -5.73 -15.12
CA GLN A 71 0.89 -4.31 -15.36
C GLN A 71 1.48 -3.43 -14.26
N TYR A 72 2.04 -4.03 -13.19
CA TYR A 72 2.42 -3.33 -11.96
C TYR A 72 1.31 -2.38 -11.49
N LYS A 73 0.08 -2.89 -11.48
CA LYS A 73 -1.13 -2.14 -11.19
C LYS A 73 -1.85 -2.76 -10.00
N GLY A 74 -2.19 -1.93 -9.03
CA GLY A 74 -3.04 -2.25 -7.88
C GLY A 74 -4.37 -1.51 -7.98
N LEU A 75 -5.43 -2.10 -7.44
CA LEU A 75 -6.74 -1.49 -7.33
C LEU A 75 -7.29 -1.66 -5.90
N VAL A 76 -7.83 -0.57 -5.36
CA VAL A 76 -8.53 -0.57 -4.07
C VAL A 76 -10.00 -0.88 -4.34
N ASN A 77 -10.48 -2.06 -3.96
CA ASN A 77 -11.86 -2.47 -4.25
C ASN A 77 -12.86 -1.74 -3.34
N GLN A 78 -12.59 -1.73 -2.04
CA GLN A 78 -13.53 -1.25 -1.04
C GLN A 78 -12.83 -0.85 0.27
N ILE A 79 -13.61 -0.29 1.20
CA ILE A 79 -13.15 -0.01 2.56
C ILE A 79 -12.90 -1.33 3.29
N ILE A 80 -11.82 -1.35 4.07
CA ILE A 80 -11.39 -2.50 4.88
C ILE A 80 -12.31 -2.70 6.10
N ASP A 81 -12.62 -3.96 6.41
CA ASP A 81 -13.22 -4.36 7.69
C ASP A 81 -12.14 -4.53 8.76
N SER A 82 -12.41 -4.21 10.02
CA SER A 82 -11.44 -4.32 11.13
C SER A 82 -10.89 -5.74 11.28
N LYS A 83 -11.67 -6.76 10.91
CA LYS A 83 -11.27 -8.17 10.92
C LYS A 83 -10.15 -8.52 9.94
N TRP A 84 -9.89 -7.68 8.93
CA TRP A 84 -8.88 -7.92 7.89
C TRP A 84 -7.52 -7.31 8.22
N VAL A 85 -7.39 -6.69 9.39
CA VAL A 85 -6.11 -6.13 9.85
C VAL A 85 -5.13 -7.28 10.14
N GLY A 86 -4.01 -7.31 9.43
CA GLY A 86 -2.97 -8.35 9.56
C GLY A 86 -2.13 -8.26 10.85
N LEU A 87 -2.53 -7.47 11.84
CA LEU A 87 -1.85 -7.32 13.12
C LEU A 87 -2.78 -7.81 14.24
N LYS A 88 -2.27 -8.66 15.14
CA LYS A 88 -3.00 -9.04 16.34
C LYS A 88 -3.00 -7.88 17.33
N ILE A 89 -4.06 -7.08 17.33
CA ILE A 89 -4.23 -5.89 18.18
C ILE A 89 -5.51 -5.93 18.98
N ASN A 90 -5.50 -5.24 20.11
CA ASN A 90 -6.71 -4.88 20.85
C ASN A 90 -6.91 -3.36 20.76
N GLU A 91 -7.83 -2.94 19.89
CA GLU A 91 -8.12 -1.52 19.62
C GLU A 91 -8.63 -0.78 20.85
N LEU A 92 -9.31 -1.47 21.78
CA LEU A 92 -9.87 -0.86 22.99
C LEU A 92 -8.79 -0.28 23.90
N LEU A 93 -7.64 -0.94 24.01
CA LEU A 93 -6.50 -0.45 24.80
C LEU A 93 -5.98 0.89 24.28
N VAL A 94 -6.01 1.10 22.96
CA VAL A 94 -5.62 2.36 22.33
C VAL A 94 -6.63 3.46 22.67
N VAL A 95 -7.92 3.14 22.60
CA VAL A 95 -9.00 4.09 22.98
C VAL A 95 -8.88 4.51 24.45
N GLU A 96 -8.68 3.55 25.35
CA GLU A 96 -8.49 3.81 26.78
C GLU A 96 -7.30 4.74 27.03
N TYR A 97 -6.18 4.53 26.34
CA TYR A 97 -5.00 5.39 26.46
C TYR A 97 -5.28 6.85 26.08
N TYR A 98 -5.95 7.07 24.93
CA TYR A 98 -6.26 8.44 24.47
C TYR A 98 -7.42 9.11 25.23
N SER A 99 -8.28 8.35 25.90
CA SER A 99 -9.35 8.91 26.75
C SER A 99 -8.85 9.75 27.93
N ARG A 100 -7.57 9.59 28.32
CA ARG A 100 -6.92 10.35 29.38
C ARG A 100 -6.26 11.65 28.90
N GLN A 101 -6.21 11.87 27.58
CA GLN A 101 -5.57 13.05 26.98
C GLN A 101 -6.53 14.21 26.74
N THR A 102 -7.83 13.98 26.96
CA THR A 102 -8.88 15.00 27.05
C THR A 102 -9.06 15.45 28.48
#